data_AF-A0A2D3NVT4-F1
#
_entry.id   AF-A0A2D3NVT4-F1
#
_cell.length_a   1.000
_cell.length_b   1.000
_cell.length_c   1.000
_cell.angle_alpha   90.00
_cell.angle_beta   90.00
_cell.angle_gamma   90.00
#
_symmetry.space_group_name_H-M   'P 1'
#
loop_
_entity.id
_entity.type
_entity.pdbx_description
1 polymer ?
#
loop_
_entity_poly.entity_id
_entity_poly.type
_entity_poly.pdbx_seq_one_letter_code
_entity_poly.pdbx_strand_id
1 'polypeptide(L)'
;MKKLFLIFLSLLCISCSSFNPYVDPKTREELFRKGTFELMTEEEKQNLYAGGTASVVVYTEPYSGIIGQSIRNVANNLPHKKQIEKAVNYIYQYQDKIIVSDNTYAIQEAIEYMGQSENGRKTLKNCRFLFLNRADREKIAKLAREYGFKYSYPKVD
;
A
#
# COMPACT_ATOMS: atom_id res chain seq x y z
N MET A 1 -31.93 47.78 4.04
CA MET A 1 -31.54 47.97 2.62
C MET A 1 -30.01 47.90 2.59
N LYS A 2 -29.29 47.03 1.87
CA LYS A 2 -29.49 46.36 0.58
C LYS A 2 -28.88 44.95 0.64
N LYS A 3 -29.50 44.02 -0.09
CA LYS A 3 -28.98 42.70 -0.44
C LYS A 3 -27.70 42.86 -1.27
N LEU A 4 -26.69 42.01 -1.08
CA LEU A 4 -25.79 41.62 -2.17
C LEU A 4 -25.33 40.17 -1.94
N PHE A 5 -26.01 39.26 -2.64
CA PHE A 5 -25.47 37.94 -2.98
C PHE A 5 -24.24 38.17 -3.86
N LEU A 6 -23.10 37.57 -3.52
CA LEU A 6 -21.99 37.39 -4.47
C LEU A 6 -21.51 35.95 -4.36
N ILE A 7 -22.08 35.16 -5.26
CA ILE A 7 -21.58 33.88 -5.76
C ILE A 7 -20.15 34.12 -6.26
N PHE A 8 -19.16 33.45 -5.67
CA PHE A 8 -17.89 33.17 -6.33
C PHE A 8 -17.83 31.68 -6.63
N LEU A 9 -18.59 31.32 -7.66
CA LEU A 9 -18.38 30.12 -8.47
C LEU A 9 -17.15 30.39 -9.34
N SER A 10 -16.27 29.40 -9.41
CA SER A 10 -15.11 29.31 -10.31
C SER A 10 -13.98 30.33 -10.07
N LEU A 11 -12.87 29.80 -9.56
CA LEU A 11 -11.54 29.85 -10.15
C LEU A 11 -10.55 29.62 -9.02
N LEU A 12 -10.02 28.40 -8.96
CA LEU A 12 -8.60 28.15 -9.13
C LEU A 12 -8.41 26.63 -9.15
N CYS A 13 -8.55 26.10 -10.37
CA CYS A 13 -7.89 24.89 -10.84
C CYS A 13 -6.36 25.04 -10.72
N ILE A 14 -5.84 25.24 -9.51
CA ILE A 14 -4.40 25.22 -9.26
C ILE A 14 -4.06 23.83 -8.75
N SER A 15 -3.15 23.22 -9.50
CA SER A 15 -2.58 21.89 -9.28
C SER A 15 -3.54 20.72 -9.54
N CYS A 16 -3.95 20.61 -10.82
CA CYS A 16 -3.73 19.34 -11.51
C CYS A 16 -2.21 19.06 -11.56
N SER A 17 -1.56 18.88 -10.40
CA SER A 17 -0.46 17.95 -10.35
C SER A 17 -1.14 16.64 -10.67
N SER A 18 -1.02 16.21 -11.91
CA SER A 18 -1.36 14.88 -12.36
C SER A 18 -0.49 13.91 -11.55
N PHE A 19 -0.92 13.68 -10.30
CA PHE A 19 -0.84 12.39 -9.64
C PHE A 19 -1.20 11.43 -10.73
N ASN A 20 -0.25 10.66 -11.23
CA ASN A 20 -0.54 9.65 -12.22
C ASN A 20 -1.36 8.59 -11.47
N PRO A 21 -2.70 8.63 -11.50
CA PRO A 21 -3.49 7.65 -10.78
C PRO A 21 -3.38 6.42 -11.67
N TYR A 22 -2.54 5.46 -11.27
CA TYR A 22 -2.36 4.23 -12.05
C TYR A 22 -3.71 3.56 -12.39
N VAL A 23 -4.70 3.78 -11.53
CA VAL A 23 -6.13 3.54 -11.73
C VAL A 23 -6.89 4.71 -11.12
N ASP A 24 -8.07 5.03 -11.67
CA ASP A 24 -8.94 6.03 -11.08
C ASP A 24 -9.35 5.64 -9.64
N PRO A 25 -9.75 6.60 -8.79
CA PRO A 25 -10.02 6.34 -7.38
C PRO A 25 -11.02 5.21 -7.12
N LYS A 26 -12.05 5.07 -7.96
CA LYS A 26 -13.08 4.02 -7.77
C LYS A 26 -12.49 2.65 -8.04
N THR A 27 -11.76 2.51 -9.13
CA THR A 27 -11.08 1.26 -9.47
C THR A 27 -10.06 0.87 -8.39
N ARG A 28 -9.30 1.84 -7.85
CA ARG A 28 -8.38 1.57 -6.73
C ARG A 28 -9.12 1.09 -5.47
N GLU A 29 -10.24 1.71 -5.12
CA GLU A 29 -11.07 1.30 -3.99
C GLU A 29 -11.63 -0.12 -4.17
N GLU A 30 -12.07 -0.45 -5.38
CA GLU A 30 -12.57 -1.78 -5.72
C GLU A 30 -11.49 -2.84 -5.57
N LEU A 31 -10.31 -2.61 -6.16
CA LEU A 31 -9.15 -3.50 -6.04
C LEU A 31 -8.72 -3.65 -4.58
N PHE A 32 -8.64 -2.54 -3.84
CA PHE A 32 -8.33 -2.55 -2.41
C PHE A 32 -9.30 -3.46 -1.65
N ARG A 33 -10.61 -3.27 -1.85
CA ARG A 33 -11.66 -4.04 -1.19
C ARG A 33 -11.57 -5.53 -1.56
N LYS A 34 -11.50 -5.85 -2.85
CA LYS A 34 -11.43 -7.23 -3.38
C LYS A 34 -10.23 -7.96 -2.78
N GLY A 35 -9.04 -7.40 -2.93
CA GLY A 35 -7.81 -8.04 -2.45
C GLY A 35 -7.69 -8.10 -0.93
N THR A 36 -8.21 -7.11 -0.20
CA THR A 36 -8.31 -7.18 1.27
C THR A 36 -9.19 -8.35 1.69
N PHE A 37 -10.37 -8.49 1.06
CA PHE A 37 -11.33 -9.53 1.41
C PHE A 37 -10.82 -10.95 1.10
N GLU A 38 -10.04 -11.12 0.01
CA GLU A 38 -9.36 -12.38 -0.32
C GLU A 38 -8.34 -12.82 0.74
N LEU A 39 -7.75 -11.87 1.49
CA LEU A 39 -6.70 -12.13 2.48
C LEU A 39 -7.20 -12.23 3.92
N MET A 40 -8.44 -11.84 4.17
CA MET A 40 -9.06 -11.94 5.49
C MET A 40 -9.32 -13.40 5.86
N THR A 41 -9.16 -13.71 7.15
CA THR A 41 -9.68 -14.95 7.73
C THR A 41 -11.21 -14.88 7.83
N GLU A 42 -11.87 -16.03 8.00
CA GLU A 42 -13.32 -16.05 8.19
C GLU A 42 -13.75 -15.30 9.47
N GLU A 43 -12.95 -15.37 10.53
CA GLU A 43 -13.17 -14.60 11.75
C GLU A 43 -13.09 -13.08 11.51
N GLU A 44 -12.07 -12.62 10.75
CA GLU A 44 -11.94 -11.20 10.40
C GLU A 44 -13.11 -10.72 9.53
N LYS A 45 -13.61 -11.56 8.62
CA LYS A 45 -14.81 -11.26 7.83
C LYS A 45 -16.06 -11.16 8.70
N GLN A 46 -16.25 -12.10 9.63
CA GLN A 46 -17.37 -12.07 10.58
C GLN A 46 -17.35 -10.82 11.45
N ASN A 47 -16.17 -10.43 11.96
CA ASN A 47 -16.01 -9.20 12.73
C ASN A 47 -16.35 -7.95 11.88
N LEU A 48 -15.90 -7.91 10.62
CA LEU A 48 -16.24 -6.82 9.70
C LEU A 48 -17.75 -6.74 9.44
N TYR A 49 -18.42 -7.88 9.25
CA TYR A 49 -19.87 -7.94 9.07
C TYR A 49 -20.66 -7.54 10.32
N ALA A 50 -20.10 -7.72 11.51
CA ALA A 50 -20.66 -7.24 12.77
C ALA A 50 -20.44 -5.73 13.03
N GLY A 51 -19.84 -5.00 12.07
CA GLY A 51 -19.56 -3.57 12.19
C GLY A 51 -18.17 -3.24 12.76
N GLY A 52 -17.30 -4.24 12.94
CA GLY A 52 -15.90 -4.06 13.33
C GLY A 52 -15.03 -3.49 12.21
N THR A 53 -13.74 -3.26 12.51
CA THR A 53 -12.76 -2.72 11.55
C THR A 53 -11.85 -3.80 10.97
N ALA A 54 -11.50 -3.67 9.70
CA ALA A 54 -10.54 -4.54 9.03
C ALA A 54 -9.12 -4.41 9.59
N SER A 55 -8.39 -5.52 9.71
CA SER A 55 -7.01 -5.60 10.21
C SER A 55 -6.01 -5.28 9.09
N VAL A 56 -6.02 -4.03 8.60
CA VAL A 56 -5.28 -3.60 7.40
C VAL A 56 -4.38 -2.41 7.71
N VAL A 57 -3.16 -2.43 7.17
CA VAL A 57 -2.22 -1.30 7.25
C VAL A 57 -1.69 -0.98 5.85
N VAL A 58 -1.66 0.30 5.49
CA VAL A 58 -1.20 0.73 4.16
C VAL A 58 0.24 1.21 4.25
N TYR A 59 1.13 0.52 3.56
CA TYR A 59 2.49 1.00 3.36
C TYR A 59 2.48 2.00 2.21
N THR A 60 2.45 3.28 2.56
CA THR A 60 2.76 4.36 1.65
C THR A 60 4.22 4.74 1.80
N GLU A 61 4.95 4.81 0.68
CA GLU A 61 6.19 5.59 0.70
C GLU A 61 5.87 7.01 1.19
N PRO A 62 6.72 7.62 2.03
CA PRO A 62 6.36 8.79 2.81
C PRO A 62 5.98 10.07 2.03
N TYR A 63 5.90 10.09 0.69
CA TYR A 63 5.68 11.32 -0.08
C TYR A 63 4.77 11.16 -1.31
N SER A 64 3.46 11.30 -1.08
CA SER A 64 2.45 11.43 -2.15
C SER A 64 1.64 12.74 -2.05
N GLY A 65 2.19 13.84 -1.52
CA GLY A 65 1.50 15.14 -1.47
C GLY A 65 2.38 16.30 -1.94
N ILE A 66 1.78 17.42 -2.35
CA ILE A 66 2.46 18.64 -2.85
C ILE A 66 3.45 19.22 -1.82
N ILE A 67 3.18 19.06 -0.52
CA ILE A 67 4.09 19.43 0.59
C ILE A 67 5.37 18.57 0.60
N GLY A 68 5.33 17.41 -0.07
CA GLY A 68 6.41 16.46 -0.18
C GLY A 68 7.49 16.81 -1.20
N GLN A 69 7.41 17.87 -2.01
CA GLN A 69 8.47 18.15 -3.00
C GLN A 69 9.82 18.55 -2.38
N SER A 70 9.82 19.30 -1.27
CA SER A 70 11.04 19.64 -0.54
C SER A 70 11.64 18.44 0.17
N ILE A 71 10.79 17.52 0.65
CA ILE A 71 11.24 16.29 1.32
C ILE A 71 11.51 15.16 0.32
N ARG A 72 10.97 15.22 -0.90
CA ARG A 72 11.32 14.35 -2.04
C ARG A 72 12.82 14.41 -2.29
N ASN A 73 13.46 15.58 -2.18
CA ASN A 73 14.91 15.69 -2.32
C ASN A 73 15.67 15.00 -1.17
N VAL A 74 15.14 15.00 0.05
CA VAL A 74 15.80 14.36 1.21
C VAL A 74 15.54 12.84 1.28
N ALA A 75 14.32 12.41 0.94
CA ALA A 75 13.92 11.01 0.88
C ALA A 75 14.49 10.29 -0.37
N ASN A 76 14.59 10.97 -1.52
CA ASN A 76 15.34 10.49 -2.68
C ASN A 76 16.86 10.47 -2.41
N ASN A 77 17.34 11.22 -1.40
CA ASN A 77 18.73 11.16 -0.93
C ASN A 77 18.96 10.11 0.16
N LEU A 78 17.93 9.41 0.64
CA LEU A 78 18.16 8.23 1.48
C LEU A 78 18.75 7.13 0.59
N PRO A 79 19.88 6.52 0.97
CA PRO A 79 20.40 5.36 0.27
C PRO A 79 19.29 4.33 0.13
N HIS A 80 19.12 3.76 -1.05
CA HIS A 80 18.12 2.76 -1.38
C HIS A 80 18.00 1.65 -0.30
N LYS A 81 19.14 1.21 0.24
CA LYS A 81 19.25 0.28 1.38
C LYS A 81 18.43 0.71 2.61
N LYS A 82 18.43 1.99 2.99
CA LYS A 82 17.66 2.50 4.13
C LYS A 82 16.14 2.47 3.89
N GLN A 83 15.71 2.55 2.63
CA GLN A 83 14.29 2.43 2.28
C GLN A 83 13.83 0.98 2.44
N ILE A 84 14.67 0.03 1.99
CA ILE A 84 14.46 -1.40 2.22
C ILE A 84 14.41 -1.71 3.72
N GLU A 85 15.37 -1.22 4.52
CA GLU A 85 15.39 -1.43 5.98
C GLU A 85 14.11 -0.90 6.67
N LYS A 86 13.59 0.26 6.23
CA LYS A 86 12.31 0.78 6.74
C LYS A 86 11.13 -0.13 6.40
N ALA A 87 11.05 -0.61 5.16
CA ALA A 87 10.03 -1.54 4.75
C ALA A 87 10.13 -2.88 5.51
N VAL A 88 11.34 -3.38 5.75
CA VAL A 88 11.58 -4.58 6.58
C VAL A 88 11.06 -4.39 8.00
N ASN A 89 11.39 -3.27 8.66
CA ASN A 89 10.90 -2.97 10.01
C ASN A 89 9.37 -2.86 10.05
N TYR A 90 8.77 -2.28 9.02
CA TYR A 90 7.32 -2.19 8.88
C TYR A 90 6.68 -3.59 8.76
N ILE A 91 7.28 -4.50 7.98
CA ILE A 91 6.82 -5.88 7.85
C ILE A 91 6.90 -6.60 9.19
N TYR A 92 8.01 -6.46 9.93
CA TYR A 92 8.14 -7.04 11.27
C TYR A 92 7.05 -6.55 12.24
N GLN A 93 6.77 -5.25 12.22
CA GLN A 93 5.80 -4.62 13.11
C GLN A 93 4.36 -5.08 12.84
N TYR A 94 4.01 -5.32 11.59
CA TYR A 94 2.64 -5.58 11.16
C TYR A 94 2.45 -6.95 10.50
N GLN A 95 3.29 -7.92 10.83
CA GLN A 95 3.28 -9.26 10.23
C GLN A 95 1.95 -10.01 10.43
N ASP A 96 1.14 -9.64 11.44
CA ASP A 96 -0.18 -10.20 11.71
C ASP A 96 -1.32 -9.48 10.96
N LYS A 97 -1.04 -8.37 10.28
CA LYS A 97 -2.00 -7.56 9.52
C LYS A 97 -1.97 -7.88 8.03
N ILE A 98 -2.97 -7.38 7.30
CA ILE A 98 -2.89 -7.27 5.85
C ILE A 98 -2.08 -6.01 5.53
N ILE A 99 -0.87 -6.19 4.99
CA ILE A 99 0.02 -5.11 4.57
C ILE A 99 -0.28 -4.76 3.12
N VAL A 100 -0.75 -3.54 2.87
CA VAL A 100 -1.04 -3.05 1.53
C VAL A 100 0.19 -2.34 0.97
N SER A 101 0.80 -2.91 -0.07
CA SER A 101 1.83 -2.30 -0.88
C SER A 101 1.19 -1.54 -2.02
N ASP A 102 1.06 -0.23 -1.87
CA ASP A 102 0.43 0.64 -2.85
C ASP A 102 1.46 1.41 -3.68
N ASN A 103 1.56 1.06 -4.97
CA ASN A 103 2.36 1.78 -5.96
C ASN A 103 3.85 1.95 -5.58
N THR A 104 4.46 0.92 -4.99
CA THR A 104 5.87 0.90 -4.54
C THR A 104 6.52 -0.46 -4.77
N TYR A 105 7.84 -0.46 -5.01
CA TYR A 105 8.68 -1.67 -5.04
C TYR A 105 9.24 -2.05 -3.65
N ALA A 106 9.17 -1.14 -2.67
CA ALA A 106 9.89 -1.28 -1.40
C ALA A 106 9.48 -2.52 -0.60
N ILE A 107 8.20 -2.89 -0.61
CA ILE A 107 7.72 -4.11 0.05
C ILE A 107 8.25 -5.36 -0.65
N GLN A 108 8.27 -5.39 -1.99
CA GLN A 108 8.83 -6.51 -2.74
C GLN A 108 10.33 -6.68 -2.45
N GLU A 109 11.10 -5.59 -2.50
CA GLU A 109 12.53 -5.61 -2.21
C GLU A 109 12.82 -5.98 -0.75
N ALA A 110 11.97 -5.55 0.19
CA ALA A 110 12.06 -5.97 1.59
C ALA A 110 11.80 -7.46 1.76
N ILE A 111 10.83 -8.04 1.05
CA ILE A 111 10.58 -9.49 1.05
C ILE A 111 11.82 -10.24 0.53
N GLU A 112 12.42 -9.78 -0.57
CA GLU A 112 13.65 -10.37 -1.13
C GLU A 112 14.81 -10.31 -0.13
N TYR A 113 15.00 -9.15 0.52
CA TYR A 113 16.03 -8.97 1.53
C TYR A 113 15.81 -9.88 2.76
N MET A 114 14.58 -9.92 3.29
CA MET A 114 14.23 -10.77 4.43
C MET A 114 14.42 -12.26 4.12
N GLY A 115 14.12 -12.68 2.88
CA GLY A 115 14.29 -14.04 2.39
C GLY A 115 15.71 -14.60 2.52
N GLN A 116 16.72 -13.73 2.59
CA GLN A 116 18.13 -14.12 2.76
C GLN A 116 18.44 -14.64 4.16
N SER A 117 17.58 -14.39 5.16
CA SER A 117 17.79 -14.79 6.56
C SER A 117 16.72 -15.78 7.03
N GLU A 118 17.08 -16.67 7.96
CA GLU A 118 16.12 -17.62 8.54
C GLU A 118 15.00 -16.90 9.31
N ASN A 119 15.35 -15.87 10.09
CA ASN A 119 14.37 -15.09 10.85
C ASN A 119 13.40 -14.34 9.93
N GLY A 120 13.91 -13.75 8.84
CA GLY A 120 13.08 -13.10 7.84
C GLY A 120 12.12 -14.09 7.18
N ARG A 121 12.61 -15.27 6.75
CA ARG A 121 11.74 -16.34 6.20
C ARG A 121 10.69 -16.82 7.20
N LYS A 122 11.02 -16.97 8.49
CA LYS A 122 10.06 -17.33 9.54
C LYS A 122 8.95 -16.29 9.69
N THR A 123 9.33 -15.01 9.67
CA THR A 123 8.39 -13.88 9.77
C THR A 123 7.45 -13.84 8.56
N LEU A 124 8.00 -13.98 7.34
CA LEU A 124 7.23 -13.91 6.11
C LEU A 124 6.08 -14.92 6.05
N LYS A 125 6.22 -16.12 6.63
CA LYS A 125 5.14 -17.12 6.67
C LYS A 125 3.86 -16.63 7.35
N ASN A 126 3.96 -15.66 8.26
CA ASN A 126 2.82 -15.08 8.95
C ASN A 126 2.17 -13.93 8.17
N CYS A 127 2.89 -13.38 7.19
CA CYS A 127 2.50 -12.16 6.50
C CYS A 127 1.43 -12.38 5.43
N ARG A 128 0.63 -11.33 5.23
CA ARG A 128 -0.40 -11.24 4.20
C ARG A 128 -0.23 -9.92 3.46
N PHE A 129 0.00 -9.98 2.15
CA PHE A 129 0.32 -8.80 1.35
C PHE A 129 -0.71 -8.52 0.26
N LEU A 130 -1.21 -7.29 0.21
CA LEU A 130 -2.02 -6.80 -0.89
C LEU A 130 -1.18 -5.89 -1.79
N PHE A 131 -1.00 -6.27 -3.06
CA PHE A 131 -0.27 -5.47 -4.03
C PHE A 131 -1.23 -4.77 -5.00
N LEU A 132 -1.28 -3.44 -4.95
CA LEU A 132 -2.21 -2.66 -5.79
C LEU A 132 -1.57 -2.13 -7.06
N ASN A 133 -0.24 -2.06 -7.14
CA ASN A 133 0.51 -1.78 -8.37
C ASN A 133 2.04 -1.93 -8.18
N ARG A 134 2.79 -1.86 -9.29
CA ARG A 134 4.25 -1.80 -9.47
C ARG A 134 5.01 -3.07 -9.14
N ALA A 135 4.63 -3.80 -8.10
CA ALA A 135 5.27 -5.07 -7.81
C ALA A 135 5.15 -6.03 -9.01
N ASP A 136 6.25 -6.71 -9.33
CA ASP A 136 6.26 -7.71 -10.40
C ASP A 136 5.45 -8.92 -9.96
N ARG A 137 4.34 -9.19 -10.66
CA ARG A 137 3.40 -10.23 -10.30
C ARG A 137 4.01 -11.63 -10.35
N GLU A 138 4.85 -11.93 -11.34
CA GLU A 138 5.50 -13.23 -11.46
C GLU A 138 6.53 -13.42 -10.36
N LYS A 139 7.28 -12.36 -10.06
CA LYS A 139 8.24 -12.35 -8.98
C LYS A 139 7.58 -12.53 -7.62
N ILE A 140 6.49 -11.81 -7.33
CA ILE A 140 5.71 -11.98 -6.09
C ILE A 140 5.18 -13.41 -5.98
N ALA A 141 4.65 -13.99 -7.07
CA ALA A 141 4.18 -15.36 -7.06
C ALA A 141 5.30 -16.36 -6.76
N LYS A 142 6.51 -16.13 -7.28
CA LYS A 142 7.69 -16.95 -6.97
C LYS A 142 8.08 -16.81 -5.49
N LEU A 143 8.24 -15.59 -5.00
CA LEU A 143 8.62 -15.31 -3.61
C LEU A 143 7.59 -15.85 -2.61
N ALA A 144 6.29 -15.78 -2.93
CA ALA A 144 5.23 -16.32 -2.10
C ALA A 144 5.34 -17.84 -1.95
N ARG A 145 5.61 -18.55 -3.05
CA ARG A 145 5.87 -20.01 -3.00
C ARG A 145 7.13 -20.34 -2.22
N GLU A 146 8.18 -19.53 -2.37
CA GLU A 146 9.48 -19.77 -1.73
C GLU A 146 9.44 -19.50 -0.22
N TYR A 147 8.77 -18.42 0.21
CA TYR A 147 8.79 -17.95 1.60
C TYR A 147 7.48 -18.20 2.38
N GLY A 148 6.43 -18.64 1.71
CA GLY A 148 5.19 -19.12 2.32
C GLY A 148 4.24 -18.03 2.82
N PHE A 149 4.39 -16.78 2.38
CA PHE A 149 3.45 -15.71 2.70
C PHE A 149 2.19 -15.79 1.83
N LYS A 150 1.07 -15.26 2.32
CA LYS A 150 -0.15 -15.10 1.51
C LYS A 150 -0.12 -13.76 0.78
N TYR A 151 -0.69 -13.70 -0.41
CA TYR A 151 -0.80 -12.44 -1.13
C TYR A 151 -2.05 -12.37 -2.00
N SER A 152 -2.49 -11.16 -2.27
CA SER A 152 -3.48 -10.84 -3.29
C SER A 152 -2.89 -9.82 -4.25
N TYR A 153 -3.15 -10.03 -5.54
CA TYR A 153 -2.85 -9.11 -6.62
C TYR A 153 -4.15 -8.99 -7.45
N PRO A 154 -5.13 -8.23 -6.94
CA PRO A 154 -6.47 -8.19 -7.50
C PRO A 154 -6.45 -7.57 -8.89
N LYS A 155 -7.46 -7.93 -9.69
CA LYS A 155 -7.69 -7.37 -11.02
C LYS A 155 -9.12 -6.86 -11.12
N VAL A 156 -9.28 -5.84 -11.96
CA VAL A 156 -10.59 -5.41 -12.46
C VAL A 156 -11.07 -6.51 -13.40
N ASP A 157 -12.33 -6.90 -13.27
CA ASP A 157 -12.95 -7.92 -14.10
C ASP A 157 -13.25 -7.42 -15.52
#